data_AF-A0A2D6X3Z3-F1
#
_entry.id   AF-A0A2D6X3Z3-F1
#
_cell.length_a   1.000
_cell.length_b   1.000
_cell.length_c   1.000
_cell.angle_alpha   90.00
_cell.angle_beta   90.00
_cell.angle_gamma   90.00
#
_symmetry.space_group_name_H-M   'P 1'
#
loop_
_entity.id
_entity.type
_entity.pdbx_description
1 polymer ?
#
loop_
_entity_poly.entity_id
_entity_poly.type
_entity_poly.pdbx_seq_one_letter_code
_entity_poly.pdbx_strand_id
1 'polypeptide(L)'
;MTTKEDDITPLDDDRDLDGDPNADASDVSTGDGADNDLRDEGEPGGDHPGFIRGRKEYRLRKRTENTLAVEREARIRAEERAATLERDVQRPADSTADRADDGNRRLTVQELDTDVKEGRRSVVEAMDILNSQRVEDSFKQRDDANRSEASASRQLDIASREITAYKELAPSLGTGEHPRFKDIAGEFRKLRGEGHPDDIRTEVLAIRTVLGPLDRFKKRTELAGGDRRRAGANHAESGGNRGDGGRRHSDPNAMTIKHADGKTYTVPQKYVEHWKRRGFDKANMEKEASYLSVGQLTV
;
A
#
# COMPACT_ATOMS: atom_id res chain seq x y z
N MET A 1 43.12 -40.57 -22.11
CA MET A 1 42.58 -39.29 -22.61
C MET A 1 42.46 -38.37 -21.42
N THR A 2 43.41 -37.47 -21.30
CA THR A 2 43.64 -36.60 -20.14
C THR A 2 42.78 -35.35 -20.27
N THR A 3 41.88 -35.16 -19.31
CA THR A 3 41.07 -33.94 -19.13
C THR A 3 41.98 -32.83 -18.61
N LYS A 4 42.12 -31.75 -19.40
CA LYS A 4 42.77 -30.52 -18.96
C LYS A 4 41.81 -29.76 -18.04
N GLU A 5 42.32 -29.45 -16.86
CA GLU A 5 41.77 -28.50 -15.90
C GLU A 5 42.10 -27.10 -16.42
N ASP A 6 41.08 -26.29 -16.68
CA ASP A 6 41.26 -24.87 -16.96
C ASP A 6 41.15 -24.09 -15.65
N ASP A 7 42.30 -23.55 -15.29
CA ASP A 7 42.64 -22.73 -14.14
C ASP A 7 42.02 -21.34 -14.32
N ILE A 8 40.96 -21.04 -13.55
CA ILE A 8 40.31 -19.71 -13.54
C ILE A 8 40.87 -18.94 -12.36
N THR A 9 41.77 -18.01 -12.66
CA THR A 9 42.28 -17.03 -11.71
C THR A 9 41.18 -16.06 -11.27
N PRO A 10 41.06 -15.72 -9.98
CA PRO A 10 40.18 -14.65 -9.52
C PRO A 10 40.81 -13.29 -9.85
N LEU A 11 40.06 -12.43 -10.54
CA LEU A 11 40.39 -11.01 -10.63
C LEU A 11 39.94 -10.35 -9.33
N ASP A 12 40.93 -9.96 -8.51
CA ASP A 12 40.79 -8.97 -7.45
C ASP A 12 40.55 -7.61 -8.11
N ASP A 13 39.31 -7.13 -8.03
CA ASP A 13 38.91 -5.79 -8.48
C ASP A 13 38.72 -4.92 -7.23
N ASP A 14 39.85 -4.47 -6.68
CA ASP A 14 39.95 -3.46 -5.64
C ASP A 14 39.42 -2.12 -6.19
N ARG A 15 38.14 -1.84 -5.94
CA ARG A 15 37.57 -0.50 -6.12
C ARG A 15 37.51 0.22 -4.79
N ASP A 16 38.59 0.95 -4.53
CA ASP A 16 38.59 2.14 -3.70
C ASP A 16 37.60 3.17 -4.28
N LEU A 17 36.49 3.40 -3.57
CA LEU A 17 35.59 4.53 -3.79
C LEU A 17 35.59 5.42 -2.54
N ASP A 18 36.75 6.02 -2.29
CA ASP A 18 36.84 7.27 -1.56
C ASP A 18 36.40 8.40 -2.49
N GLY A 19 35.34 9.11 -2.11
CA GLY A 19 34.85 10.24 -2.90
C GLY A 19 33.51 10.76 -2.45
N ASP A 20 33.45 11.30 -1.24
CA ASP A 20 32.41 12.25 -0.82
C ASP A 20 32.92 13.68 -1.03
N PRO A 21 32.48 14.37 -2.10
CA PRO A 21 32.55 15.82 -2.14
C PRO A 21 31.20 16.39 -2.58
N ASN A 22 30.31 16.67 -1.64
CA ASN A 22 29.46 17.86 -1.76
C ASN A 22 28.91 18.29 -0.40
N ALA A 23 29.83 18.87 0.38
CA ALA A 23 29.49 20.02 1.19
C ALA A 23 29.26 21.23 0.26
N ASP A 24 28.18 21.95 0.55
CA ASP A 24 28.03 23.38 0.32
C ASP A 24 27.74 23.86 -1.13
N ALA A 25 26.47 24.22 -1.37
CA ALA A 25 26.14 25.43 -2.12
C ALA A 25 24.64 25.77 -2.01
N SER A 26 24.38 26.99 -1.52
CA SER A 26 23.29 27.91 -1.92
C SER A 26 21.84 27.45 -1.67
N ASP A 27 21.12 28.03 -0.72
CA ASP A 27 20.57 29.40 -0.80
C ASP A 27 19.86 29.65 -2.14
N VAL A 28 18.65 29.08 -2.27
CA VAL A 28 17.65 29.55 -3.22
C VAL A 28 16.51 30.14 -2.40
N SER A 29 16.70 31.41 -2.09
CA SER A 29 15.65 32.40 -1.88
C SER A 29 14.63 32.32 -3.03
N THR A 30 13.46 31.77 -2.72
CA THR A 30 12.20 32.01 -3.42
C THR A 30 11.28 32.49 -2.30
N GLY A 31 11.06 33.78 -2.09
CA GLY A 31 10.45 34.65 -3.08
C GLY A 31 8.94 34.56 -2.89
N ASP A 32 8.41 35.48 -2.07
CA ASP A 32 7.02 35.94 -1.97
C ASP A 32 5.90 34.93 -2.24
N GLY A 33 5.27 34.48 -1.15
CA GLY A 33 4.06 33.68 -1.18
C GLY A 33 3.18 33.97 0.02
N ALA A 34 2.74 35.22 0.14
CA ALA A 34 1.59 35.69 0.91
C ALA A 34 1.49 35.27 2.38
N ASP A 35 1.64 36.26 3.24
CA ASP A 35 1.10 36.33 4.60
C ASP A 35 -0.34 35.78 4.68
N ASN A 36 -0.48 34.48 4.85
CA ASN A 36 -1.69 33.88 5.40
C ASN A 36 -1.41 33.65 6.88
N ASP A 37 -1.49 34.76 7.61
CA ASP A 37 -1.52 34.90 9.05
C ASP A 37 -2.83 34.26 9.60
N LEU A 38 -3.09 33.01 9.19
CA LEU A 38 -4.09 32.12 9.74
C LEU A 38 -3.56 31.69 11.10
N ARG A 39 -3.78 32.56 12.09
CA ARG A 39 -3.63 32.29 13.51
C ARG A 39 -4.10 30.86 13.78
N ASP A 40 -3.15 29.93 13.93
CA ASP A 40 -3.46 28.57 14.35
C ASP A 40 -3.97 28.71 15.78
N GLU A 41 -5.30 28.76 15.92
CA GLU A 41 -5.96 28.76 17.21
C GLU A 41 -5.49 27.50 17.93
N GLY A 42 -4.50 27.67 18.81
CA GLY A 42 -3.85 26.57 19.50
C GLY A 42 -4.88 25.66 20.15
N GLU A 43 -4.57 24.37 20.22
CA GLU A 43 -5.45 23.37 20.80
C GLU A 43 -5.93 23.82 22.20
N PRO A 44 -7.25 23.81 22.51
CA PRO A 44 -7.73 24.28 23.79
C PRO A 44 -7.06 23.52 24.96
N GLY A 45 -6.28 24.27 25.75
CA GLY A 45 -5.56 23.78 26.93
C GLY A 45 -6.46 23.66 28.16
N GLY A 46 -6.23 22.65 29.00
CA GLY A 46 -6.96 22.42 30.26
C GLY A 46 -7.63 21.05 30.36
N ASP A 47 -7.75 20.54 31.60
CA ASP A 47 -8.31 19.21 31.93
C ASP A 47 -9.81 19.24 32.29
N HIS A 48 -10.45 20.41 32.19
CA HIS A 48 -11.88 20.52 32.45
C HIS A 48 -12.68 19.74 31.38
N PRO A 49 -13.80 19.08 31.72
CA PRO A 49 -14.61 18.31 30.77
C PRO A 49 -15.03 19.10 29.50
N GLY A 50 -15.23 20.41 29.63
CA GLY A 50 -15.50 21.31 28.50
C GLY A 50 -14.33 21.45 27.51
N PHE A 51 -13.09 21.52 28.01
CA PHE A 51 -11.89 21.61 27.17
C PHE A 51 -11.58 20.27 26.49
N ILE A 52 -11.87 19.13 27.15
CA ILE A 52 -11.74 17.80 26.53
C ILE A 52 -12.67 17.65 25.32
N ARG A 53 -13.91 18.15 25.44
CA ARG A 53 -14.87 18.16 24.32
C ARG A 53 -14.39 19.09 23.19
N GLY A 54 -13.99 20.32 23.53
CA GLY A 54 -13.43 21.26 22.56
C GLY A 54 -12.19 20.70 21.84
N ARG A 55 -11.33 19.96 22.55
CA ARG A 55 -10.15 19.30 21.99
C ARG A 55 -10.51 18.19 20.99
N LYS A 56 -11.52 17.38 21.31
CA LYS A 56 -12.02 16.34 20.38
C LYS A 56 -12.60 16.97 19.11
N GLU A 57 -13.39 18.04 19.26
CA GLU A 57 -14.00 18.76 18.14
C GLU A 57 -12.92 19.45 17.27
N TYR A 58 -11.92 20.08 17.90
CA TYR A 58 -10.76 20.66 17.22
C TYR A 58 -9.96 19.63 16.42
N ARG A 59 -9.62 18.47 17.03
CA ARG A 59 -8.91 17.38 16.35
C ARG A 59 -9.71 16.80 15.20
N LEU A 60 -11.02 16.67 15.35
CA LEU A 60 -11.91 16.21 14.28
C LEU A 60 -11.91 17.21 13.13
N ARG A 61 -12.07 18.51 13.42
CA ARG A 61 -12.02 19.60 12.44
C ARG A 61 -10.69 19.64 11.69
N LYS A 62 -9.56 19.58 12.39
CA LYS A 62 -8.22 19.53 11.77
C LYS A 62 -8.01 18.27 10.94
N ARG A 63 -8.52 17.11 11.37
CA ARG A 63 -8.48 15.89 10.54
C ARG A 63 -9.28 16.06 9.24
N THR A 64 -10.50 16.61 9.33
CA THR A 64 -11.33 16.84 8.15
C THR A 64 -10.74 17.89 7.20
N GLU A 65 -10.13 18.93 7.76
CA GLU A 65 -9.43 19.97 7.00
C GLU A 65 -8.22 19.38 6.27
N ASN A 66 -7.41 18.58 6.96
CA ASN A 66 -6.28 17.88 6.36
C ASN A 66 -6.72 16.89 5.27
N THR A 67 -7.81 16.15 5.47
CA THR A 67 -8.31 15.23 4.42
C THR A 67 -8.77 16.00 3.19
N LEU A 68 -9.46 17.13 3.36
CA LEU A 68 -9.89 17.97 2.22
C LEU A 68 -8.70 18.61 1.51
N ALA A 69 -7.65 19.01 2.24
CA ALA A 69 -6.43 19.54 1.65
C ALA A 69 -5.70 18.47 0.80
N VAL A 70 -5.57 17.24 1.32
CA VAL A 70 -4.97 16.12 0.58
C VAL A 70 -5.80 15.76 -0.66
N GLU A 71 -7.13 15.77 -0.57
CA GLU A 71 -8.00 15.53 -1.73
C GLU A 71 -7.86 16.63 -2.81
N ARG A 72 -7.74 17.90 -2.40
CA ARG A 72 -7.49 19.01 -3.33
C ARG A 72 -6.16 18.85 -4.05
N GLU A 73 -5.10 18.54 -3.32
CA GLU A 73 -3.77 18.34 -3.91
C GLU A 73 -3.74 17.11 -4.85
N ALA A 74 -4.41 16.03 -4.47
CA ALA A 74 -4.56 14.85 -5.32
C ALA A 74 -5.32 15.17 -6.61
N ARG A 75 -6.36 16.01 -6.55
CA ARG A 75 -7.10 16.47 -7.72
C ARG A 75 -6.25 17.34 -8.64
N ILE A 76 -5.49 18.29 -8.09
CA ILE A 76 -4.57 19.13 -8.87
C ILE A 76 -3.54 18.27 -9.60
N ARG A 77 -2.89 17.32 -8.91
CA ARG A 77 -1.93 16.41 -9.57
C ARG A 77 -2.59 15.52 -10.65
N ALA A 78 -3.84 15.10 -10.45
CA ALA A 78 -4.56 14.32 -11.44
C ALA A 78 -4.89 15.18 -12.68
N GLU A 79 -5.29 16.43 -12.47
CA GLU A 79 -5.58 17.40 -13.53
C GLU A 79 -4.31 17.79 -14.30
N GLU A 80 -3.18 18.00 -13.62
CA GLU A 80 -1.88 18.23 -14.26
C GLU A 80 -1.46 17.04 -15.13
N ARG A 81 -1.61 15.80 -14.64
CA ARG A 81 -1.32 14.59 -15.44
C ARG A 81 -2.26 14.47 -16.64
N ALA A 82 -3.53 14.80 -16.47
CA ALA A 82 -4.49 14.81 -17.56
C ALA A 82 -4.12 15.86 -18.60
N ALA A 83 -3.74 17.08 -18.17
CA ALA A 83 -3.30 18.15 -19.05
C ALA A 83 -1.99 17.81 -19.79
N THR A 84 -1.04 17.11 -19.15
CA THR A 84 0.17 16.63 -19.85
C THR A 84 -0.18 15.61 -20.92
N LEU A 85 -1.06 14.66 -20.62
CA LEU A 85 -1.50 13.65 -21.59
C LEU A 85 -2.31 14.27 -22.73
N GLU A 86 -3.18 15.24 -22.42
CA GLU A 86 -3.93 15.99 -23.42
C GLU A 86 -3.01 16.82 -24.32
N ARG A 87 -1.97 17.43 -23.76
CA ARG A 87 -0.93 18.13 -24.53
C ARG A 87 -0.14 17.18 -25.44
N ASP A 88 0.13 15.96 -24.98
CA ASP A 88 0.79 14.94 -25.80
C ASP A 88 -0.11 14.42 -26.92
N VAL A 89 -1.43 14.32 -26.69
CA VAL A 89 -2.43 13.93 -27.70
C VAL A 89 -2.72 15.06 -28.69
N GLN A 90 -2.78 16.31 -28.22
CA GLN A 90 -3.02 17.50 -29.05
C GLN A 90 -1.76 17.97 -29.78
N ARG A 91 -0.58 17.44 -29.43
CA ARG A 91 0.64 17.67 -30.21
C ARG A 91 0.38 17.07 -31.60
N PRO A 92 0.21 17.89 -32.65
CA PRO A 92 -0.03 17.37 -33.98
C PRO A 92 1.17 16.50 -34.36
N ALA A 93 0.89 15.30 -34.86
CA ALA A 93 1.91 14.37 -35.36
C ALA A 93 2.84 15.02 -36.40
N ASP A 94 2.40 16.13 -37.00
CA ASP A 94 3.12 16.91 -37.99
C ASP A 94 4.31 17.71 -37.40
N SER A 95 4.33 18.05 -36.10
CA SER A 95 5.43 18.85 -35.52
C SER A 95 6.61 18.01 -35.01
N THR A 96 6.54 16.69 -35.13
CA THR A 96 7.68 15.76 -34.95
C THR A 96 8.20 15.22 -36.28
N ALA A 97 7.47 15.40 -37.38
CA ALA A 97 7.90 15.00 -38.72
C ALA A 97 9.03 15.89 -39.28
N ASP A 98 9.11 17.16 -38.89
CA ASP A 98 10.07 18.12 -39.48
C ASP A 98 11.42 18.23 -38.73
N ARG A 99 11.64 17.50 -37.64
CA ARG A 99 12.93 17.55 -36.90
C ARG A 99 13.48 16.22 -36.39
N ALA A 100 12.75 15.11 -36.52
CA ALA A 100 13.28 13.79 -36.24
C ALA A 100 13.69 13.12 -37.54
N ASP A 101 14.96 13.33 -37.91
CA ASP A 101 15.79 12.26 -38.49
C ASP A 101 15.22 11.60 -39.76
N ASP A 102 15.32 12.31 -40.89
CA ASP A 102 15.03 11.79 -42.24
C ASP A 102 15.94 10.58 -42.61
N GLY A 103 16.92 10.25 -41.77
CA GLY A 103 17.77 9.06 -41.89
C GLY A 103 17.16 7.76 -41.34
N ASN A 104 16.09 7.81 -40.54
CA ASN A 104 15.62 6.64 -39.78
C ASN A 104 14.14 6.32 -39.95
N ARG A 105 13.50 6.90 -40.97
CA ARG A 105 12.12 6.58 -41.32
C ARG A 105 12.04 5.15 -41.85
N ARG A 106 11.24 4.30 -41.18
CA ARG A 106 10.94 2.94 -41.66
C ARG A 106 10.14 3.01 -42.95
N LEU A 107 10.80 2.69 -44.06
CA LEU A 107 10.16 2.59 -45.36
C LEU A 107 9.45 1.25 -45.49
N THR A 108 8.20 1.29 -45.89
CA THR A 108 7.42 0.10 -46.20
C THR A 108 7.86 -0.53 -47.52
N VAL A 109 7.55 -1.81 -47.72
CA VAL A 109 7.84 -2.52 -48.98
C VAL A 109 7.22 -1.80 -50.19
N GLN A 110 6.03 -1.20 -50.02
CA GLN A 110 5.33 -0.48 -51.09
C GLN A 110 5.99 0.86 -51.44
N GLU A 111 6.47 1.60 -50.44
CA GLU A 111 7.23 2.85 -50.66
C GLU A 111 8.55 2.55 -51.38
N LEU A 112 9.26 1.49 -50.96
CA LEU A 112 10.51 1.07 -51.61
C LEU A 112 10.30 0.60 -53.06
N ASP A 113 9.22 -0.14 -53.34
CA ASP A 113 8.87 -0.55 -54.71
C ASP A 113 8.52 0.67 -55.59
N THR A 114 7.90 1.69 -55.00
CA THR A 114 7.60 2.95 -55.69
C THR A 114 8.87 3.72 -56.00
N ASP A 115 9.79 3.87 -55.04
CA ASP A 115 11.09 4.53 -55.24
C ASP A 115 11.94 3.85 -56.32
N VAL A 116 11.87 2.51 -56.39
CA VAL A 116 12.52 1.72 -57.44
C VAL A 116 11.90 1.98 -58.81
N LYS A 117 10.56 1.98 -58.93
CA LYS A 117 9.87 2.26 -60.19
C LYS A 117 10.11 3.68 -60.70
N GLU A 118 10.23 4.63 -59.78
CA GLU A 118 10.53 6.04 -60.10
C GLU A 118 12.02 6.27 -60.37
N GLY A 119 12.87 5.24 -60.23
CA GLY A 119 14.32 5.34 -60.46
C GLY A 119 15.05 6.17 -59.40
N ARG A 120 14.41 6.50 -58.28
CA ARG A 120 15.02 7.23 -57.16
C ARG A 120 15.99 6.35 -56.37
N ARG A 121 15.77 5.03 -56.39
CA ARG A 121 16.58 4.05 -55.69
C ARG A 121 16.78 2.80 -56.54
N SER A 122 17.92 2.14 -56.41
CA SER A 122 18.15 0.86 -57.07
C SER A 122 17.44 -0.28 -56.34
N VAL A 123 17.14 -1.38 -57.05
CA VAL A 123 16.58 -2.60 -56.47
C VAL A 123 17.48 -3.14 -55.34
N VAL A 124 18.79 -3.04 -55.50
CA VAL A 124 19.78 -3.52 -54.53
C VAL A 124 19.71 -2.69 -53.24
N GLU A 125 19.70 -1.36 -53.35
CA GLU A 125 19.56 -0.47 -52.19
C GLU A 125 18.23 -0.66 -51.46
N ALA A 126 17.13 -0.87 -52.20
CA ALA A 126 15.83 -1.16 -51.59
C ALA A 126 15.84 -2.49 -50.81
N MET A 127 16.49 -3.52 -51.35
CA MET A 127 16.67 -4.80 -50.66
C MET A 127 17.58 -4.69 -49.44
N ASP A 128 18.66 -3.91 -49.52
CA ASP A 128 19.56 -3.70 -48.39
C ASP A 128 18.85 -2.99 -47.22
N ILE A 129 17.98 -2.02 -47.52
CA ILE A 129 17.16 -1.33 -46.51
C ILE A 129 16.13 -2.27 -45.88
N LEU A 130 15.47 -3.13 -46.67
CA LEU A 130 14.56 -4.13 -46.10
C LEU A 130 15.30 -5.14 -45.23
N ASN A 131 16.50 -5.55 -45.64
CA ASN A 131 17.32 -6.48 -44.89
C ASN A 131 17.81 -5.85 -43.58
N SER A 132 18.26 -4.59 -43.59
CA SER A 132 18.65 -3.88 -42.37
C SER A 132 17.48 -3.73 -41.40
N GLN A 133 16.30 -3.35 -41.89
CA GLN A 133 15.08 -3.26 -41.07
C GLN A 133 14.68 -4.61 -40.46
N ARG A 134 14.76 -5.71 -41.22
CA ARG A 134 14.48 -7.06 -40.69
C ARG A 134 15.48 -7.48 -39.62
N VAL A 135 16.75 -7.16 -39.81
CA VAL A 135 17.79 -7.43 -38.83
C VAL A 135 17.52 -6.64 -37.55
N GLU A 136 17.24 -5.34 -37.65
CA GLU A 136 16.84 -4.51 -36.50
C GLU A 136 15.59 -5.03 -35.79
N ASP A 137 14.56 -5.43 -36.54
CA ASP A 137 13.34 -6.00 -35.96
C ASP A 137 13.63 -7.31 -35.22
N SER A 138 14.50 -8.16 -35.76
CA SER A 138 14.90 -9.39 -35.09
C SER A 138 15.67 -9.11 -33.78
N PHE A 139 16.50 -8.07 -33.75
CA PHE A 139 17.20 -7.64 -32.53
C PHE A 139 16.23 -7.06 -31.51
N LYS A 140 15.35 -6.15 -31.92
CA LYS A 140 14.31 -5.59 -31.04
C LYS A 140 13.40 -6.67 -30.46
N GLN A 141 12.97 -7.61 -31.29
CA GLN A 141 12.12 -8.72 -30.83
C GLN A 141 12.85 -9.61 -29.82
N ARG A 142 14.15 -9.88 -30.01
CA ARG A 142 14.97 -10.60 -29.02
C ARG A 142 15.15 -9.80 -27.74
N ASP A 143 15.41 -8.50 -27.84
CA ASP A 143 15.56 -7.63 -26.67
C ASP A 143 14.27 -7.52 -25.87
N ASP A 144 13.13 -7.39 -26.54
CA ASP A 144 11.81 -7.35 -25.89
C ASP A 144 11.46 -8.70 -25.27
N ALA A 145 11.79 -9.81 -25.93
CA ALA A 145 11.66 -11.15 -25.34
C ALA A 145 12.53 -11.28 -24.08
N ASN A 146 13.81 -10.93 -24.16
CA ASN A 146 14.74 -10.96 -23.02
C ASN A 146 14.28 -10.05 -21.87
N ARG A 147 13.75 -8.86 -22.17
CA ARG A 147 13.19 -7.95 -21.16
C ARG A 147 11.94 -8.53 -20.51
N SER A 148 11.06 -9.15 -21.29
CA SER A 148 9.86 -9.79 -20.77
C SER A 148 10.22 -10.95 -19.83
N GLU A 149 11.18 -11.79 -20.21
CA GLU A 149 11.70 -12.88 -19.37
C GLU A 149 12.36 -12.34 -18.09
N ALA A 150 13.22 -11.33 -18.22
CA ALA A 150 13.86 -10.69 -17.07
C ALA A 150 12.85 -10.02 -16.13
N SER A 151 11.74 -9.49 -16.66
CA SER A 151 10.67 -8.92 -15.84
C SER A 151 9.90 -10.00 -15.08
N ALA A 152 9.64 -11.15 -15.72
CA ALA A 152 8.94 -12.28 -15.11
C ALA A 152 9.77 -12.91 -13.99
N SER A 153 11.08 -13.10 -14.20
CA SER A 153 11.98 -13.62 -13.17
C SER A 153 12.08 -12.69 -11.97
N ARG A 154 12.23 -11.38 -12.19
CA ARG A 154 12.22 -10.38 -11.11
C ARG A 154 10.94 -10.41 -10.27
N GLN A 155 9.77 -10.60 -10.91
CA GLN A 155 8.51 -10.71 -10.17
C GLN A 155 8.46 -11.96 -9.27
N LEU A 156 8.99 -13.08 -9.74
CA LEU A 156 9.11 -14.31 -8.94
C LEU A 156 10.08 -14.11 -7.77
N ASP A 157 11.21 -13.45 -7.99
CA ASP A 157 12.18 -13.15 -6.95
C ASP A 157 11.60 -12.23 -5.86
N ILE A 158 10.87 -11.19 -6.26
CA ILE A 158 10.16 -10.29 -5.34
C ILE A 158 9.13 -11.08 -4.52
N ALA A 159 8.33 -11.92 -5.18
CA ALA A 159 7.33 -12.73 -4.49
C ALA A 159 7.99 -13.70 -3.49
N SER A 160 9.06 -14.37 -3.88
CA SER A 160 9.81 -15.30 -3.01
C SER A 160 10.38 -14.60 -1.77
N ARG A 161 10.98 -13.42 -1.93
CA ARG A 161 11.48 -12.60 -0.82
C ARG A 161 10.37 -12.19 0.13
N GLU A 162 9.20 -11.86 -0.41
CA GLU A 162 8.07 -11.46 0.40
C GLU A 162 7.47 -12.61 1.21
N ILE A 163 7.30 -13.80 0.61
CA ILE A 163 6.90 -15.00 1.38
C ILE A 163 7.89 -15.25 2.51
N THR A 164 9.18 -15.17 2.21
CA THR A 164 10.24 -15.36 3.21
C THR A 164 10.10 -14.35 4.34
N ALA A 165 9.88 -13.07 4.04
CA ALA A 165 9.65 -12.04 5.05
C ALA A 165 8.39 -12.29 5.90
N TYR A 166 7.29 -12.76 5.30
CA TYR A 166 6.11 -13.17 6.07
C TYR A 166 6.41 -14.34 7.01
N LYS A 167 7.16 -15.34 6.53
CA LYS A 167 7.57 -16.51 7.33
C LYS A 167 8.53 -16.12 8.45
N GLU A 168 9.42 -15.17 8.24
CA GLU A 168 10.30 -14.63 9.29
C GLU A 168 9.51 -13.91 10.40
N LEU A 169 8.52 -13.10 10.02
CA LEU A 169 7.66 -12.39 10.99
C LEU A 169 6.71 -13.33 11.74
N ALA A 170 6.27 -14.41 11.11
CA ALA A 170 5.41 -15.42 11.71
C ALA A 170 5.87 -16.84 11.30
N PRO A 171 6.85 -17.42 12.03
CA PRO A 171 7.42 -18.74 11.71
C PRO A 171 6.38 -19.88 11.62
N SER A 172 5.27 -19.76 12.35
CA SER A 172 4.16 -20.72 12.28
C SER A 172 3.44 -20.76 10.92
N LEU A 173 3.67 -19.79 10.03
CA LEU A 173 3.23 -19.88 8.64
C LEU A 173 4.00 -20.95 7.87
N GLY A 174 5.27 -21.17 8.20
CA GLY A 174 6.10 -22.21 7.58
C GLY A 174 5.73 -23.62 8.03
N THR A 175 5.25 -23.78 9.27
CA THR A 175 4.81 -25.08 9.82
C THR A 175 3.35 -25.39 9.55
N GLY A 176 2.57 -24.43 9.04
CA GLY A 176 1.12 -24.57 8.83
C GLY A 176 0.29 -24.46 10.11
N GLU A 177 0.90 -24.17 11.25
CA GLU A 177 0.24 -24.05 12.56
C GLU A 177 -0.36 -22.65 12.78
N HIS A 178 -0.06 -21.69 11.90
CA HIS A 178 -0.58 -20.34 12.03
C HIS A 178 -2.13 -20.34 12.03
N PRO A 179 -2.80 -19.61 12.94
CA PRO A 179 -4.26 -19.66 13.06
C PRO A 179 -4.99 -19.23 11.77
N ARG A 180 -4.35 -18.38 10.96
CA ARG A 180 -4.86 -17.92 9.66
C ARG A 180 -4.42 -18.78 8.47
N PHE A 181 -3.68 -19.87 8.69
CA PHE A 181 -3.17 -20.70 7.60
C PHE A 181 -4.31 -21.29 6.75
N LYS A 182 -5.40 -21.73 7.39
CA LYS A 182 -6.60 -22.23 6.68
C LYS A 182 -7.26 -21.15 5.82
N ASP A 183 -7.29 -19.91 6.30
CA ASP A 183 -7.83 -18.77 5.55
C ASP A 183 -6.96 -18.50 4.31
N ILE A 184 -5.62 -18.50 4.47
CA ILE A 184 -4.66 -18.32 3.36
C ILE A 184 -4.81 -19.43 2.32
N ALA A 185 -4.90 -20.70 2.74
CA ALA A 185 -5.12 -21.82 1.84
C ALA A 185 -6.50 -21.79 1.17
N GLY A 186 -7.50 -21.17 1.82
CA GLY A 186 -8.81 -20.90 1.24
C GLY A 186 -8.74 -19.86 0.12
N GLU A 187 -8.11 -18.72 0.39
CA GLU A 187 -7.93 -17.65 -0.59
C GLU A 187 -7.04 -18.09 -1.76
N PHE A 188 -5.99 -18.87 -1.52
CA PHE A 188 -5.16 -19.43 -2.60
C PHE A 188 -5.98 -20.30 -3.56
N ARG A 189 -6.82 -21.20 -3.03
CA ARG A 189 -7.72 -22.03 -3.86
C ARG A 189 -8.74 -21.19 -4.61
N LYS A 190 -9.24 -20.12 -3.99
CA LYS A 190 -10.17 -19.19 -4.63
C LYS A 190 -9.52 -18.45 -5.80
N LEU A 191 -8.33 -17.87 -5.61
CA LEU A 191 -7.57 -17.20 -6.67
C LEU A 191 -7.26 -18.13 -7.83
N ARG A 192 -6.87 -19.38 -7.53
CA ARG A 192 -6.70 -20.40 -8.57
C ARG A 192 -8.00 -20.68 -9.33
N GLY A 193 -9.14 -20.71 -8.63
CA GLY A 193 -10.47 -20.84 -9.26
C GLY A 193 -10.86 -19.65 -10.13
N GLU A 194 -10.32 -18.45 -9.85
CA GLU A 194 -10.49 -17.23 -10.63
C GLU A 194 -9.52 -17.16 -11.84
N GLY A 195 -8.66 -18.16 -12.03
CA GLY A 195 -7.75 -18.27 -13.16
C GLY A 195 -6.32 -17.76 -12.90
N HIS A 196 -5.97 -17.45 -11.65
CA HIS A 196 -4.58 -17.14 -11.30
C HIS A 196 -3.68 -18.37 -11.41
N PRO A 197 -2.39 -18.20 -11.79
CA PRO A 197 -1.44 -19.31 -11.92
C PRO A 197 -1.19 -19.99 -10.56
N ASP A 198 -0.90 -21.29 -10.57
CA ASP A 198 -0.56 -22.06 -9.37
C ASP A 198 0.93 -21.88 -9.04
N ASP A 199 1.31 -20.67 -8.60
CA ASP A 199 2.69 -20.27 -8.33
C ASP A 199 2.85 -19.41 -7.07
N ILE A 200 4.11 -19.07 -6.76
CA ILE A 200 4.55 -18.26 -5.61
C ILE A 200 3.88 -16.88 -5.62
N ARG A 201 3.54 -16.31 -6.79
CA ARG A 201 2.91 -14.97 -6.87
C ARG A 201 1.49 -15.04 -6.34
N THR A 202 0.76 -16.10 -6.68
CA THR A 202 -0.59 -16.34 -6.15
C THR A 202 -0.56 -16.65 -4.66
N GLU A 203 0.46 -17.35 -4.18
CA GLU A 203 0.65 -17.60 -2.73
C GLU A 203 0.87 -16.29 -1.98
N VAL A 204 1.75 -15.40 -2.47
CA VAL A 204 1.93 -14.04 -1.89
C VAL A 204 0.63 -13.27 -1.89
N LEU A 205 -0.14 -13.32 -2.98
CA LEU A 205 -1.41 -12.59 -3.07
C LEU A 205 -2.41 -13.10 -2.02
N ALA A 206 -2.51 -14.42 -1.84
CA ALA A 206 -3.33 -15.04 -0.80
C ALA A 206 -2.87 -14.66 0.63
N ILE A 207 -1.56 -14.58 0.86
CA ILE A 207 -1.03 -14.13 2.16
C ILE A 207 -1.38 -12.65 2.38
N ARG A 208 -1.23 -11.79 1.36
CA ARG A 208 -1.56 -10.36 1.42
C ARG A 208 -3.05 -10.12 1.65
N THR A 209 -3.95 -10.91 1.06
CA THR A 209 -5.39 -10.73 1.26
C THR A 209 -5.80 -11.04 2.70
N VAL A 210 -5.22 -12.08 3.30
CA VAL A 210 -5.58 -12.51 4.66
C VAL A 210 -4.85 -11.73 5.75
N LEU A 211 -3.54 -11.54 5.61
CA LEU A 211 -2.71 -10.88 6.64
C LEU A 211 -2.57 -9.37 6.43
N GLY A 212 -2.87 -8.89 5.22
CA GLY A 212 -2.62 -7.52 4.77
C GLY A 212 -1.21 -7.36 4.16
N PRO A 213 -0.91 -6.19 3.56
CA PRO A 213 0.43 -5.87 3.04
C PRO A 213 1.54 -6.05 4.08
N LEU A 214 2.73 -6.46 3.64
CA LEU A 214 3.85 -6.82 4.51
C LEU A 214 4.16 -5.73 5.55
N ASP A 215 4.19 -4.46 5.15
CA ASP A 215 4.44 -3.33 6.06
C ASP A 215 3.40 -3.20 7.17
N ARG A 216 2.13 -3.46 6.86
CA ARG A 216 1.04 -3.43 7.85
C ARG A 216 1.14 -4.62 8.78
N PHE A 217 1.51 -5.78 8.25
CA PHE A 217 1.70 -6.99 9.05
C PHE A 217 2.88 -6.82 10.01
N LYS A 218 4.03 -6.35 9.51
CA LYS A 218 5.23 -6.03 10.28
C LYS A 218 4.94 -5.06 11.44
N LYS A 219 4.26 -3.94 11.16
CA LYS A 219 3.85 -2.97 12.20
C LYS A 219 2.95 -3.61 13.25
N ARG A 220 2.02 -4.47 12.85
CA ARG A 220 1.11 -5.16 13.78
C ARG A 220 1.87 -6.15 14.66
N THR A 221 2.81 -6.91 14.10
CA THR A 221 3.63 -7.86 14.85
C THR A 221 4.59 -7.14 15.80
N GLU A 222 5.18 -6.02 15.38
CA GLU A 222 6.05 -5.18 16.22
C GLU A 222 5.29 -4.58 17.40
N LEU A 223 4.08 -4.07 17.19
CA LEU A 223 3.22 -3.56 18.28
C LEU A 223 2.88 -4.67 19.28
N ALA A 224 2.49 -5.85 18.78
CA ALA A 224 2.17 -7.00 19.64
C ALA A 224 3.39 -7.52 20.43
N GLY A 225 4.59 -7.43 19.86
CA GLY A 225 5.85 -7.76 20.54
C GLY A 225 6.33 -6.67 21.52
N GLY A 226 6.09 -5.40 21.17
CA GLY A 226 6.46 -4.22 21.97
C GLY A 226 5.68 -4.10 23.26
N ASP A 227 4.38 -4.43 23.24
CA ASP A 227 3.54 -4.45 24.45
C ASP A 227 4.02 -5.48 25.47
N ARG A 228 4.60 -6.61 25.02
CA ARG A 228 5.19 -7.62 25.92
C ARG A 228 6.49 -7.16 26.57
N ARG A 229 7.29 -6.32 25.89
CA ARG A 229 8.54 -5.79 26.46
C ARG A 229 8.33 -4.59 27.39
N ARG A 230 7.32 -3.74 27.12
CA ARG A 230 6.95 -2.63 28.03
C ARG A 230 6.26 -3.08 29.30
N ALA A 231 5.55 -4.21 29.28
CA ALA A 231 4.96 -4.79 30.49
C ALA A 231 6.00 -5.41 31.45
N GLY A 232 7.23 -5.64 31.01
CA GLY A 232 8.25 -6.35 31.79
C GLY A 232 9.23 -5.50 32.60
N ALA A 233 9.28 -4.17 32.43
CA ALA A 233 10.37 -3.36 32.98
C ALA A 233 10.02 -2.42 34.14
N ASN A 234 8.74 -2.10 34.42
CA ASN A 234 8.38 -1.08 35.43
C ASN A 234 7.24 -1.45 36.41
N HIS A 235 6.88 -2.73 36.56
CA HIS A 235 5.84 -3.13 37.53
C HIS A 235 6.29 -4.28 38.45
N ALA A 236 7.38 -4.04 39.16
CA ALA A 236 7.54 -4.42 40.56
C ALA A 236 7.67 -3.06 41.29
N GLU A 237 6.90 -2.65 42.28
CA GLU A 237 6.22 -3.35 43.37
C GLU A 237 4.96 -2.58 43.75
N SER A 238 3.83 -3.27 43.96
CA SER A 238 2.87 -2.87 45.00
C SER A 238 2.12 -4.13 45.39
N GLY A 239 2.67 -4.83 46.38
CA GLY A 239 1.98 -5.91 47.05
C GLY A 239 0.72 -5.37 47.72
N GLY A 240 -0.42 -6.01 47.47
CA GLY A 240 -1.65 -5.56 48.10
C GLY A 240 -2.91 -6.23 47.58
N ASN A 241 -3.12 -7.46 48.04
CA ASN A 241 -4.43 -8.03 48.32
C ASN A 241 -5.25 -8.61 47.13
N ARG A 242 -5.28 -9.94 47.15
CA ARG A 242 -6.36 -10.86 46.71
C ARG A 242 -7.68 -10.16 46.37
N GLY A 243 -8.07 -10.26 45.10
CA GLY A 243 -9.38 -9.83 44.62
C GLY A 243 -9.62 -10.39 43.22
N ASP A 244 -10.21 -11.58 43.18
CA ASP A 244 -10.91 -12.16 42.05
C ASP A 244 -11.81 -11.11 41.37
N GLY A 245 -11.80 -11.05 40.03
CA GLY A 245 -12.62 -10.13 39.25
C GLY A 245 -11.85 -9.36 38.18
N GLY A 246 -11.78 -9.94 36.98
CA GLY A 246 -11.38 -9.22 35.78
C GLY A 246 -12.17 -7.92 35.67
N ARG A 247 -11.46 -6.80 35.60
CA ARG A 247 -12.04 -5.48 35.33
C ARG A 247 -12.68 -5.50 33.94
N ARG A 248 -13.97 -5.84 33.89
CA ARG A 248 -14.83 -5.42 32.78
C ARG A 248 -14.69 -3.90 32.72
N HIS A 249 -14.29 -3.38 31.56
CA HIS A 249 -14.38 -1.96 31.26
C HIS A 249 -15.85 -1.54 31.41
N SER A 250 -16.25 -1.18 32.64
CA SER A 250 -17.51 -0.53 32.90
C SER A 250 -17.38 0.87 32.31
N ASP A 251 -17.94 1.03 31.10
CA ASP A 251 -18.14 2.32 30.48
C ASP A 251 -18.82 3.22 31.54
N PRO A 252 -18.21 4.32 32.00
CA PRO A 252 -18.71 5.11 33.14
C PRO A 252 -20.10 5.72 32.89
N ASN A 253 -20.58 5.63 31.65
CA ASN A 253 -21.87 6.11 31.20
C ASN A 253 -22.90 4.97 31.02
N ALA A 254 -22.58 3.72 31.31
CA ALA A 254 -23.56 2.64 31.18
C ALA A 254 -24.59 2.69 32.31
N MET A 255 -25.88 2.62 31.96
CA MET A 255 -26.97 2.59 32.93
C MET A 255 -27.35 1.14 33.23
N THR A 256 -27.50 0.81 34.51
CA THR A 256 -27.93 -0.53 34.93
C THR A 256 -29.44 -0.57 35.09
N ILE A 257 -30.11 -1.45 34.36
CA ILE A 257 -31.56 -1.64 34.40
C ILE A 257 -31.86 -2.99 35.08
N LYS A 258 -32.70 -2.98 36.12
CA LYS A 258 -33.20 -4.20 36.78
C LYS A 258 -34.45 -4.66 36.04
N HIS A 259 -34.46 -5.89 35.58
CA HIS A 259 -35.61 -6.52 34.94
C HIS A 259 -36.49 -7.24 35.96
N ALA A 260 -37.75 -7.52 35.59
CA ALA A 260 -38.74 -8.13 36.47
C ALA A 260 -38.36 -9.56 36.95
N ASP A 261 -37.47 -10.24 36.22
CA ASP A 261 -36.92 -11.56 36.59
C ASP A 261 -35.77 -11.47 37.62
N GLY A 262 -35.47 -10.27 38.12
CA GLY A 262 -34.43 -10.00 39.11
C GLY A 262 -33.03 -9.84 38.52
N LYS A 263 -32.85 -9.98 37.19
CA LYS A 263 -31.54 -9.79 36.54
C LYS A 263 -31.25 -8.32 36.29
N THR A 264 -29.98 -7.94 36.40
CA THR A 264 -29.47 -6.60 36.06
C THR A 264 -28.77 -6.62 34.72
N TYR A 265 -29.19 -5.72 33.83
CA TYR A 265 -28.59 -5.50 32.52
C TYR A 265 -27.84 -4.17 32.50
N THR A 266 -26.58 -4.18 32.06
CA THR A 266 -25.78 -2.97 31.83
C THR A 266 -25.98 -2.52 30.39
N VAL A 267 -26.70 -1.42 30.18
CA VAL A 267 -27.02 -0.89 28.87
C VAL A 267 -26.18 0.36 28.59
N PRO A 268 -25.46 0.44 27.46
CA PRO A 268 -24.73 1.66 27.08
C PRO A 268 -25.67 2.87 26.95
N GLN A 269 -25.25 4.05 27.42
CA GLN A 269 -26.10 5.26 27.49
C GLN A 269 -26.78 5.61 26.16
N LYS A 270 -26.09 5.39 25.04
CA LYS A 270 -26.60 5.66 23.69
C LYS A 270 -27.94 4.97 23.40
N TYR A 271 -28.16 3.76 23.94
CA TYR A 271 -29.42 3.03 23.75
C TYR A 271 -30.52 3.58 24.66
N VAL A 272 -30.18 3.95 25.90
CA VAL A 272 -31.13 4.59 26.83
C VAL A 272 -31.63 5.93 26.27
N GLU A 273 -30.73 6.74 25.72
CA GLU A 273 -31.09 8.02 25.07
C GLU A 273 -31.93 7.80 23.81
N HIS A 274 -31.60 6.77 23.01
CA HIS A 274 -32.38 6.39 21.83
C HIS A 274 -33.82 6.00 22.21
N TRP A 275 -34.00 5.18 23.25
CA TRP A 275 -35.31 4.76 23.72
C TRP A 275 -36.12 5.90 24.32
N LYS A 276 -35.49 6.77 25.12
CA LYS A 276 -36.13 7.99 25.64
C LYS A 276 -36.61 8.89 24.51
N ARG A 277 -35.81 9.08 23.46
CA ARG A 277 -36.19 9.87 22.28
C ARG A 277 -37.37 9.27 21.52
N ARG A 278 -37.52 7.95 21.54
CA ARG A 278 -38.67 7.24 20.96
C ARG A 278 -39.88 7.15 21.89
N GLY A 279 -39.84 7.76 23.07
CA GLY A 279 -40.95 7.76 24.02
C GLY A 279 -41.20 6.40 24.67
N PHE A 280 -40.19 5.54 24.75
CA PHE A 280 -40.31 4.27 25.47
C PHE A 280 -40.53 4.56 26.96
N ASP A 281 -41.45 3.83 27.56
CA ASP A 281 -41.60 3.80 29.01
C ASP A 281 -40.59 2.81 29.64
N LYS A 282 -40.51 2.81 30.97
CA LYS A 282 -39.55 1.98 31.71
C LYS A 282 -39.73 0.48 31.42
N ALA A 283 -40.99 0.02 31.31
CA ALA A 283 -41.31 -1.39 31.05
C ALA A 283 -40.83 -1.84 29.66
N ASN A 284 -40.98 -0.98 28.64
CA ASN A 284 -40.47 -1.29 27.30
C ASN A 284 -38.93 -1.22 27.24
N MET A 285 -38.29 -0.31 27.97
CA MET A 285 -36.82 -0.30 28.06
C MET A 285 -36.26 -1.55 28.74
N GLU A 286 -36.93 -2.06 29.78
CA GLU A 286 -36.56 -3.32 30.44
C GLU A 286 -36.67 -4.51 29.47
N LYS A 287 -37.76 -4.58 28.70
CA LYS A 287 -37.96 -5.61 27.68
C LYS A 287 -36.89 -5.55 26.58
N GLU A 288 -36.56 -4.36 26.09
CA GLU A 288 -35.52 -4.17 25.07
C GLU A 288 -34.09 -4.45 25.57
N ALA A 289 -33.80 -4.13 26.84
CA ALA A 289 -32.51 -4.45 27.46
C ALA A 289 -32.24 -5.95 27.51
N SER A 290 -33.29 -6.78 27.66
CA SER A 290 -33.15 -8.25 27.67
C SER A 290 -32.62 -8.80 26.33
N TYR A 291 -33.02 -8.22 25.19
CA TYR A 291 -32.56 -8.67 23.86
C TYR A 291 -31.10 -8.32 23.59
N LEU A 292 -30.61 -7.20 24.12
CA LEU A 292 -29.20 -6.82 23.97
C LEU A 292 -28.25 -7.79 24.68
N SER A 293 -28.68 -8.39 25.78
CA SER A 293 -27.83 -9.31 26.57
C SER A 293 -27.63 -10.69 25.92
N VAL A 294 -28.56 -11.11 25.06
CA VAL A 294 -28.55 -12.43 24.40
C VAL A 294 -27.68 -12.42 23.14
N GLY A 295 -27.43 -11.24 22.55
CA GLY A 295 -26.74 -11.12 21.25
C GLY A 295 -25.27 -10.67 21.28
N GLN A 296 -24.68 -10.34 22.45
CA GLN A 296 -23.32 -9.75 22.52
C GLN A 296 -22.32 -10.47 23.44
N LEU A 297 -22.57 -11.72 23.81
CA LEU A 297 -21.61 -12.53 24.58
C LEU A 297 -20.86 -13.55 23.71
N THR A 298 -20.14 -13.05 22.70
CA THR A 298 -18.90 -13.66 22.18
C THR A 298 -18.08 -12.59 21.49
N VAL A 299 -17.16 -11.97 22.24
CA VAL A 299 -15.79 -11.65 21.80
C VAL A 299 -14.87 -11.96 22.97
#